data_AF-A0A536XGS0-F1
#
_entry.id   AF-A0A536XGS0-F1
#
_cell.length_a   1.000
_cell.length_b   1.000
_cell.length_c   1.000
_cell.angle_alpha   90.00
_cell.angle_beta   90.00
_cell.angle_gamma   90.00
#
_symmetry.space_group_name_H-M   'P 1'
#
loop_
_entity.id
_entity.type
_entity.pdbx_description
1 polymer ?
#
loop_
_entity_poly.entity_id
_entity_poly.type
_entity_poly.pdbx_seq_one_letter_code
_entity_poly.pdbx_strand_id
1 'polypeptide(L)'
;MRQWIAPIALALLAGPAFAQDAYPSRPITMVIAFPPGGVTDVTARPTALAMERVLKQRVIVENKPGAAGATGNAYVANARADGYTVLMALSSISVIPEAERLQGNKPPYELAQFAPIALISADPVVLVVRDEAPWKNVRE
;
A
#
# COMPACT_ATOMS: atom_id res chain seq x y z
N MET A 1 -43.02 9.22 -47.62
CA MET A 1 -41.62 9.45 -48.03
C MET A 1 -40.82 9.78 -46.78
N ARG A 2 -39.92 8.88 -46.38
CA ARG A 2 -39.29 8.82 -45.04
C ARG A 2 -37.98 9.62 -45.06
N GLN A 3 -37.95 10.80 -44.42
CA GLN A 3 -36.76 11.65 -44.38
C GLN A 3 -35.81 11.15 -43.29
N TRP A 4 -34.75 10.44 -43.71
CA TRP A 4 -33.61 10.02 -42.90
C TRP A 4 -32.47 11.01 -43.11
N ILE A 5 -32.51 12.18 -42.47
CA ILE A 5 -31.37 13.12 -42.50
C ILE A 5 -31.23 13.77 -41.13
N ALA A 6 -30.60 13.10 -40.18
CA ALA A 6 -29.86 13.73 -39.07
C ALA A 6 -29.19 12.66 -38.17
N PRO A 7 -27.96 12.22 -38.49
CA PRO A 7 -27.04 11.86 -37.41
C PRO A 7 -25.66 12.53 -37.51
N ILE A 8 -25.45 13.47 -38.44
CA ILE A 8 -24.11 14.05 -38.69
C ILE A 8 -23.69 15.07 -37.62
N ALA A 9 -24.64 15.69 -36.90
CA ALA A 9 -24.33 16.73 -35.93
C ALA A 9 -23.68 16.22 -34.61
N LEU A 10 -23.76 14.92 -34.30
CA LEU A 10 -23.22 14.37 -33.05
C LEU A 10 -21.72 14.04 -33.11
N ALA A 11 -21.13 13.97 -34.31
CA ALA A 11 -19.71 13.63 -34.48
C ALA A 11 -18.75 14.81 -34.18
N LEU A 12 -19.25 16.04 -34.14
CA LEU A 12 -18.43 17.25 -33.94
C LEU A 12 -18.21 17.62 -32.46
N LEU A 13 -18.78 16.86 -31.52
CA LEU A 13 -18.57 17.06 -30.07
C LEU A 13 -17.47 16.15 -29.49
N ALA A 14 -16.81 15.34 -30.31
CA ALA A 14 -15.64 14.57 -29.90
C ALA A 14 -14.40 15.47 -29.84
N GLY A 15 -14.24 16.18 -28.70
CA GLY A 15 -13.01 16.90 -28.39
C GLY A 15 -11.79 15.95 -28.32
N PRO A 16 -10.56 16.47 -28.39
CA PRO A 16 -9.36 15.64 -28.32
C PRO A 16 -9.33 14.85 -27.01
N ALA A 17 -9.28 13.53 -27.12
CA ALA A 17 -9.04 12.66 -25.99
C ALA A 17 -7.59 12.84 -25.54
N PHE A 18 -7.36 13.56 -24.45
CA PHE A 18 -6.06 13.55 -23.77
C PHE A 18 -5.87 12.14 -23.19
N ALA A 19 -5.00 11.35 -23.82
CA ALA A 19 -4.55 10.09 -23.25
C ALA A 19 -3.96 10.38 -21.86
N GLN A 20 -4.25 9.53 -20.87
CA GLN A 20 -3.56 9.62 -19.59
C GLN A 20 -2.06 9.48 -19.84
N ASP A 21 -1.26 10.34 -19.20
CA ASP A 21 0.20 10.23 -19.24
C ASP A 21 0.61 8.81 -18.86
N ALA A 22 1.68 8.31 -19.49
CA ALA A 22 2.21 6.99 -19.19
C ALA A 22 2.54 6.89 -17.69
N TYR A 23 1.94 5.90 -17.02
CA TYR A 23 2.23 5.64 -15.62
C TYR A 23 3.66 5.06 -15.46
N PRO A 24 4.44 5.49 -14.45
CA PRO A 24 4.19 6.65 -13.57
C PRO A 24 4.68 7.96 -14.18
N SER A 25 3.86 9.01 -14.13
CA SER A 25 4.20 10.36 -14.61
C SER A 25 4.54 11.36 -13.50
N ARG A 26 4.39 10.95 -12.24
CA ARG A 26 4.70 11.73 -11.04
C ARG A 26 5.25 10.81 -9.93
N PRO A 27 5.80 11.36 -8.83
CA PRO A 27 6.28 10.57 -7.71
C PRO A 27 5.20 9.65 -7.13
N ILE A 28 5.62 8.47 -6.68
CA ILE A 28 4.80 7.50 -5.96
C ILE A 28 5.06 7.67 -4.47
N THR A 29 4.02 7.66 -3.64
CA THR A 29 4.14 7.60 -2.19
C THR A 29 4.06 6.15 -1.73
N MET A 30 5.12 5.66 -1.09
CA MET A 30 5.14 4.40 -0.37
C MET A 30 4.83 4.65 1.10
N VAL A 31 3.64 4.27 1.53
CA VAL A 31 3.20 4.39 2.92
C VAL A 31 3.71 3.20 3.72
N ILE A 32 4.17 3.50 4.94
CA ILE A 32 4.58 2.52 5.95
C ILE A 32 3.74 2.73 7.19
N ALA A 33 3.07 1.70 7.70
CA ALA A 33 2.18 1.82 8.85
C ALA A 33 2.89 1.73 10.23
N PHE A 34 4.21 1.98 10.27
CA PHE A 34 5.07 1.80 11.44
C PHE A 34 6.08 2.96 11.59
N PRO A 35 6.61 3.19 12.82
CA PRO A 35 7.55 4.27 13.07
C PRO A 35 8.85 4.16 12.24
N PRO A 36 9.52 5.29 11.96
CA PRO A 36 10.85 5.29 11.33
C PRO A 36 11.87 4.46 12.12
N GLY A 37 12.81 3.82 11.42
CA GLY A 37 13.84 2.97 12.02
C GLY A 37 13.39 1.55 12.42
N GLY A 38 12.10 1.22 12.32
CA GLY A 38 11.60 -0.15 12.48
C GLY A 38 11.86 -1.04 11.26
N VAL A 39 11.56 -2.34 11.38
CA VAL A 39 11.79 -3.35 10.33
C VAL A 39 11.20 -2.94 8.96
N THR A 40 9.99 -2.38 8.94
CA THR A 40 9.35 -1.98 7.69
C THR A 40 10.04 -0.77 7.04
N ASP A 41 10.55 0.17 7.84
CA ASP A 41 11.26 1.37 7.33
C ASP A 41 12.63 1.02 6.75
N VAL A 42 13.38 0.15 7.43
CA VAL A 42 14.70 -0.31 6.93
C VAL A 42 14.58 -1.18 5.68
N THR A 43 13.46 -1.87 5.48
CA THR A 43 13.18 -2.62 4.24
C THR A 43 12.64 -1.71 3.13
N ALA A 44 11.78 -0.74 3.47
CA ALA A 44 11.12 0.12 2.49
C ALA A 44 12.07 1.10 1.81
N ARG A 45 13.00 1.73 2.53
CA ARG A 45 13.89 2.75 1.94
C ARG A 45 14.80 2.19 0.84
N PRO A 46 15.48 1.03 1.01
CA PRO A 46 16.20 0.39 -0.09
C PRO A 46 15.29 -0.05 -1.24
N THR A 47 14.09 -0.54 -0.93
CA THR A 47 13.10 -0.95 -1.94
C THR A 47 12.67 0.25 -2.80
N ALA A 48 12.34 1.37 -2.16
CA ALA A 48 12.00 2.62 -2.83
C ALA A 48 13.14 3.07 -3.75
N LEU A 49 14.39 3.09 -3.26
CA LEU A 49 15.56 3.45 -4.07
C LEU A 49 15.75 2.54 -5.28
N ALA A 50 15.49 1.24 -5.15
CA ALA A 50 15.54 0.29 -6.27
C ALA A 50 14.41 0.56 -7.28
N MET A 51 13.19 0.81 -6.80
CA MET A 51 12.04 1.16 -7.63
C MET A 51 12.29 2.44 -8.43
N GLU A 52 12.88 3.48 -7.83
CA GLU A 52 13.19 4.74 -8.52
C GLU A 52 14.07 4.52 -9.76
N ARG A 53 15.06 3.61 -9.68
CA ARG A 53 15.96 3.28 -10.80
C ARG A 53 15.24 2.65 -11.97
N VAL A 54 14.20 1.85 -11.70
CA VAL A 54 13.41 1.14 -12.71
C VAL A 54 12.32 2.03 -13.27
N LEU A 55 11.55 2.67 -12.38
CA LEU A 55 10.36 3.46 -12.72
C LEU A 55 10.69 4.85 -13.28
N LYS A 56 11.93 5.33 -13.09
CA LYS A 56 12.38 6.68 -13.47
C LYS A 56 11.53 7.81 -12.84
N GLN A 57 10.86 7.50 -11.74
CA GLN A 57 10.10 8.42 -10.91
C GLN A 57 10.52 8.25 -9.46
N ARG A 58 10.41 9.31 -8.67
CA ARG A 58 10.72 9.26 -7.23
C ARG A 58 9.71 8.38 -6.47
N VAL A 59 10.19 7.71 -5.43
CA VAL A 59 9.37 6.91 -4.52
C VAL A 59 9.57 7.45 -3.12
N ILE A 60 8.59 8.21 -2.64
CA ILE A 60 8.64 8.91 -1.35
C ILE A 60 8.13 7.97 -0.27
N VAL A 61 8.99 7.67 0.71
CA VAL A 61 8.60 6.90 1.89
C VAL A 61 7.92 7.79 2.92
N GLU A 62 6.69 7.47 3.31
CA GLU A 62 5.91 8.17 4.33
C GLU A 62 5.50 7.24 5.47
N ASN A 63 5.93 7.54 6.69
CA ASN A 63 5.55 6.79 7.89
C ASN A 63 4.21 7.31 8.45
N LYS A 64 3.23 6.41 8.60
CA LYS A 64 1.91 6.64 9.24
C LYS A 64 1.66 5.61 10.35
N PRO A 65 2.36 5.71 11.50
CA PRO A 65 2.22 4.76 12.59
C PRO A 65 0.88 4.88 13.32
N GLY A 66 0.46 3.79 13.97
CA GLY A 66 -0.71 3.79 14.86
C GLY A 66 -1.46 2.45 14.83
N ALA A 67 -2.04 2.06 15.97
CA ALA A 67 -2.92 0.89 16.12
C ALA A 67 -2.37 -0.39 15.45
N ALA A 68 -1.12 -0.77 15.77
CA ALA A 68 -0.43 -1.93 15.19
C ALA A 68 -0.33 -1.96 13.64
N GLY A 69 -0.49 -0.80 13.00
CA GLY A 69 -0.48 -0.64 11.54
C GLY A 69 -1.86 -0.34 10.96
N ALA A 70 -2.93 -0.36 11.76
CA ALA A 70 -4.28 -0.14 11.25
C ALA A 70 -4.47 1.24 10.63
N THR A 71 -3.87 2.27 11.22
CA THR A 71 -3.98 3.66 10.74
C THR A 71 -3.38 3.86 9.36
N GLY A 72 -2.15 3.37 9.14
CA GLY A 72 -1.49 3.47 7.84
C GLY A 72 -2.13 2.59 6.77
N ASN A 73 -2.55 1.37 7.13
CA ASN A 73 -3.24 0.48 6.21
C ASN A 73 -4.58 1.07 5.76
N ALA A 74 -5.39 1.58 6.70
CA ALA A 74 -6.66 2.24 6.38
C ALA A 74 -6.46 3.51 5.54
N TYR A 75 -5.38 4.27 5.76
CA TYR A 75 -5.04 5.41 4.90
C TYR A 75 -4.86 4.99 3.44
N VAL A 76 -4.11 3.90 3.17
CA VAL A 76 -3.92 3.41 1.80
C VAL A 76 -5.19 2.77 1.24
N ALA A 77 -5.95 2.03 2.06
CA ALA A 77 -7.23 1.43 1.65
C ALA A 77 -8.24 2.47 1.15
N ASN A 78 -8.16 3.71 1.66
CA ASN A 78 -9.01 4.84 1.27
C ASN A 78 -8.34 5.79 0.25
N ALA A 79 -7.11 5.50 -0.17
CA ALA A 79 -6.44 6.30 -1.18
C ALA A 79 -7.05 6.08 -2.57
N ARG A 80 -6.77 6.99 -3.50
CA ARG A 80 -7.16 6.80 -4.90
C ARG A 80 -6.46 5.56 -5.45
N ALA A 81 -7.21 4.67 -6.09
CA ALA A 81 -6.69 3.48 -6.75
C ALA A 81 -6.04 3.80 -8.10
N ASP A 82 -5.07 4.72 -8.13
CA ASP A 82 -4.37 5.19 -9.34
C ASP A 82 -2.88 4.80 -9.37
N GLY A 83 -2.44 3.98 -8.42
CA GLY A 83 -1.07 3.44 -8.34
C GLY A 83 -0.06 4.37 -7.66
N TYR A 84 -0.41 5.64 -7.39
CA TYR A 84 0.53 6.59 -6.80
C TYR A 84 0.62 6.56 -5.28
N THR A 85 -0.23 5.76 -4.63
CA THR A 85 -0.11 5.44 -3.21
C THR A 85 -0.01 3.92 -3.07
N VAL A 86 1.13 3.44 -2.60
CA VAL A 86 1.38 2.01 -2.38
C VAL A 86 1.70 1.76 -0.91
N LEU A 87 1.43 0.55 -0.43
CA LEU A 87 1.65 0.16 0.96
C LEU A 87 2.82 -0.83 1.06
N MET A 88 3.82 -0.51 1.90
CA MET A 88 4.73 -1.53 2.42
C MET A 88 4.09 -2.11 3.68
N ALA A 89 3.37 -3.22 3.51
CA ALA A 89 2.64 -3.88 4.59
C ALA A 89 3.54 -4.85 5.37
N LEU A 90 3.18 -5.08 6.64
CA LEU A 90 3.60 -6.26 7.39
C LEU A 90 2.44 -7.27 7.46
N SER A 91 2.71 -8.47 7.97
CA SER A 91 1.71 -9.53 8.17
C SER A 91 0.51 -9.10 9.03
N SER A 92 0.63 -8.05 9.85
CA SER A 92 -0.49 -7.49 10.61
C SER A 92 -1.67 -7.06 9.73
N ILE A 93 -1.43 -6.78 8.43
CA ILE A 93 -2.49 -6.43 7.49
C ILE A 93 -3.61 -7.48 7.38
N SER A 94 -3.29 -8.76 7.51
CA SER A 94 -4.29 -9.83 7.46
C SER A 94 -4.93 -10.11 8.81
N VAL A 95 -4.28 -9.73 9.91
CA VAL A 95 -4.73 -10.06 11.28
C VAL A 95 -5.67 -8.99 11.83
N ILE A 96 -5.39 -7.70 11.57
CA ILE A 96 -6.13 -6.58 12.16
C ILE A 96 -7.64 -6.63 11.83
N PRO A 97 -8.10 -6.82 10.58
CA PRO A 97 -9.53 -6.88 10.29
C PRO A 97 -10.25 -8.01 11.03
N GLU A 98 -9.61 -9.18 11.13
CA GLU A 98 -10.17 -10.33 11.84
C GLU A 98 -10.22 -10.08 13.35
N ALA A 99 -9.18 -9.47 13.93
CA ALA A 99 -9.14 -9.13 15.35
C ALA A 99 -10.22 -8.12 15.74
N GLU A 100 -10.50 -7.12 14.90
CA GLU A 100 -11.62 -6.18 15.13
C GLU A 100 -12.97 -6.89 15.05
N ARG A 101 -13.15 -7.77 14.05
CA ARG A 101 -14.38 -8.55 13.87
C ARG A 101 -14.66 -9.46 15.06
N LEU A 102 -13.64 -10.12 15.61
CA LEU A 102 -13.74 -10.94 16.82
C LEU A 102 -14.13 -10.12 18.06
N GLN A 103 -13.77 -8.84 18.11
CA GLN A 103 -14.14 -7.92 19.18
C GLN A 103 -15.51 -7.27 18.95
N GLY A 104 -16.21 -7.60 17.86
CA GLY A 104 -17.50 -6.99 17.50
C GLY A 104 -17.38 -5.58 16.93
N ASN A 105 -16.17 -5.14 16.59
CA ASN A 105 -15.92 -3.84 15.98
C ASN A 105 -15.96 -3.94 14.46
N LYS A 106 -16.22 -2.79 13.80
CA LYS A 106 -16.06 -2.67 12.36
C LYS A 106 -14.57 -2.57 12.01
N PRO A 107 -14.05 -3.42 11.12
CA PRO A 107 -12.68 -3.30 10.65
C PRO A 107 -12.38 -1.94 10.00
N PRO A 108 -11.19 -1.36 10.22
CA PRO A 108 -10.80 -0.08 9.62
C PRO A 108 -10.51 -0.19 8.12
N TYR A 109 -10.28 -1.41 7.62
CA TYR A 109 -10.12 -1.77 6.22
C TYR A 109 -10.40 -3.28 6.05
N GLU A 110 -10.53 -3.73 4.81
CA GLU A 110 -10.63 -5.13 4.42
C GLU A 110 -9.47 -5.49 3.48
N LEU A 111 -8.97 -6.73 3.57
CA LEU A 111 -7.85 -7.19 2.74
C LEU A 111 -8.17 -7.11 1.22
N ALA A 112 -9.45 -7.29 0.86
CA ALA A 112 -9.93 -7.19 -0.51
C ALA A 112 -9.84 -5.77 -1.12
N GLN A 113 -9.57 -4.73 -0.31
CA GLN A 113 -9.33 -3.37 -0.81
C GLN A 113 -7.94 -3.18 -1.41
N PHE A 114 -7.04 -4.17 -1.28
CA PHE A 114 -5.66 -4.09 -1.72
C PHE A 114 -5.42 -5.01 -2.92
N ALA A 115 -4.71 -4.49 -3.92
CA ALA A 115 -4.11 -5.30 -4.97
C ALA A 115 -2.71 -5.77 -4.50
N PRO A 116 -2.46 -7.08 -4.36
CA PRO A 116 -1.14 -7.58 -4.01
C PRO A 116 -0.15 -7.34 -5.16
N ILE A 117 1.02 -6.78 -4.85
CA ILE A 117 2.07 -6.47 -5.85
C ILE A 117 3.19 -7.51 -5.79
N ALA A 118 3.85 -7.63 -4.63
CA ALA A 118 4.98 -8.53 -4.43
C ALA A 118 5.22 -8.82 -2.95
N LEU A 119 5.81 -9.98 -2.66
CA LEU A 119 6.41 -10.28 -1.36
C LEU A 119 7.86 -9.76 -1.36
N ILE A 120 8.19 -8.85 -0.46
CA ILE A 120 9.52 -8.20 -0.39
C ILE A 120 10.47 -8.95 0.55
N SER A 121 9.95 -9.40 1.69
CA SER A 121 10.71 -10.12 2.72
C SER A 121 9.80 -11.12 3.43
N ALA A 122 10.40 -12.18 3.97
CA ALA A 122 9.74 -13.20 4.76
C ALA A 122 10.60 -13.45 6.00
N ASP A 123 10.30 -12.71 7.07
CA ASP A 123 11.15 -12.68 8.26
C ASP A 123 10.63 -13.69 9.30
N PRO A 124 11.48 -14.62 9.80
CA PRO A 124 11.08 -15.52 10.87
C PRO A 124 10.93 -14.76 12.19
N VAL A 125 9.91 -15.12 12.97
CA VAL A 125 9.75 -14.61 14.34
C VAL A 125 10.81 -15.27 15.22
N VAL A 126 11.55 -14.46 15.97
CA VAL A 126 12.58 -14.92 16.92
C VAL A 126 12.19 -14.56 18.35
N LEU A 127 12.37 -15.50 19.27
CA LEU A 127 12.26 -15.26 20.71
C LEU A 127 13.63 -14.78 21.21
N VAL A 128 13.68 -13.57 21.77
CA VAL A 128 14.91 -12.96 22.25
C VAL A 128 14.72 -12.52 23.70
N VAL A 129 15.73 -12.74 24.51
CA VAL A 129 15.81 -12.26 25.90
C VAL A 129 16.92 -11.22 26.01
N ARG A 130 16.87 -10.42 27.09
CA ARG A 130 18.00 -9.55 27.44
C ARG A 130 19.25 -10.39 27.71
N ASP A 131 20.43 -9.89 27.35
CA ASP A 131 21.69 -10.64 27.48
C ASP A 131 21.96 -11.16 28.91
N GLU A 132 21.67 -10.33 29.92
CA GLU A 132 21.86 -10.70 31.34
C GLU A 132 20.73 -11.59 31.90
N ALA A 133 19.75 -12.01 31.09
CA ALA A 133 18.67 -12.87 31.54
C ALA A 133 19.20 -14.27 31.94
N PRO A 134 18.63 -14.90 32.97
CA PRO A 134 19.08 -16.20 33.45
C PRO A 134 18.73 -17.35 32.51
N TRP A 135 17.71 -17.20 31.67
CA TRP A 135 17.25 -18.23 30.72
C TRP A 135 18.20 -18.30 29.52
N LYS A 136 18.81 -19.46 29.29
CA LYS A 136 19.80 -19.66 28.21
C LYS A 136 19.30 -20.56 27.08
N ASN A 137 18.10 -21.10 27.20
CA ASN A 137 17.44 -21.85 26.13
C ASN A 137 15.91 -21.80 26.31
N VAL A 138 15.16 -22.26 25.30
CA VAL A 138 13.68 -22.18 25.27
C VAL A 138 13.00 -23.07 26.32
N ARG A 139 13.69 -24.08 26.86
CA ARG A 139 13.12 -24.99 27.87
C ARG A 139 13.08 -24.35 29.26
N GLU A 140 14.03 -23.49 29.57
CA GLU A 140 14.17 -22.74 30.84
C GLU A 140 13.26 -21.51 30.87
#